data_AF-A0A258V7P9-F1
#
_entry.id   AF-A0A258V7P9-F1
#
_cell.length_a   1.000
_cell.length_b   1.000
_cell.length_c   1.000
_cell.angle_alpha   90.00
_cell.angle_beta   90.00
_cell.angle_gamma   90.00
#
_symmetry.space_group_name_H-M   'P 1'
#
loop_
_entity.id
_entity.type
_entity.pdbx_description
1 polymer ?
#
loop_
_entity_poly.entity_id
_entity_poly.type
_entity_poly.pdbx_seq_one_letter_code
_entity_poly.pdbx_strand_id
1 'polypeptide(L)'
;MIHILDLQNTVLTVSNGVVLEKVDCLERQAAADKIIKKAELVTVKGRGNAEAPVVNGEFKHNFKKHGTYLGNGRSLNFLAIWNNRKECYSAFAGEDDHCL
;
A
#
# COMPACT_ATOMS: atom_id res chain seq x y z
N MET A 1 1.44 -7.47 -2.49
CA MET A 1 1.88 -6.19 -3.10
C MET A 1 0.65 -5.35 -3.35
N ILE A 2 0.71 -4.05 -3.10
CA ILE A 2 -0.36 -3.07 -3.26
C ILE A 2 0.20 -1.94 -4.12
N HIS A 3 -0.53 -1.53 -5.15
CA HIS A 3 -0.22 -0.32 -5.92
C HIS A 3 -1.11 0.81 -5.44
N ILE A 4 -0.51 1.95 -5.08
CA ILE A 4 -1.23 3.12 -4.59
C ILE A 4 -0.97 4.27 -5.56
N LEU A 5 -2.05 4.92 -5.97
CA LEU A 5 -1.99 6.15 -6.75
C LEU A 5 -1.74 7.31 -5.79
N ASP A 6 -0.62 8.01 -5.95
CA ASP A 6 -0.31 9.17 -5.13
C ASP A 6 -0.98 10.45 -5.67
N LEU A 7 -0.81 11.55 -4.94
CA LEU A 7 -1.42 12.85 -5.27
C LEU A 7 -0.95 13.44 -6.61
N GLN A 8 0.12 12.90 -7.21
CA GLN A 8 0.64 13.31 -8.51
C GLN A 8 0.16 12.39 -9.64
N ASN A 9 -0.79 11.48 -9.37
CA ASN A 9 -1.25 10.46 -10.30
C ASN A 9 -0.13 9.51 -10.76
N THR A 10 0.82 9.22 -9.87
CA THR A 10 1.86 8.22 -10.10
C THR A 10 1.72 7.04 -9.16
N VAL A 11 2.24 5.88 -9.56
CA VAL A 11 2.10 4.62 -8.83
C VAL A 11 3.28 4.43 -7.89
N LEU A 12 2.97 4.41 -6.59
CA LEU A 12 3.83 3.89 -5.53
C LEU A 12 3.58 2.39 -5.37
N THR A 13 4.66 1.60 -5.32
CA THR A 13 4.55 0.16 -5.01
C THR A 13 4.81 -0.09 -3.54
N VAL A 14 3.84 -0.73 -2.89
CA VAL A 14 3.93 -1.12 -1.48
C VAL A 14 3.95 -2.64 -1.41
N SER A 15 4.96 -3.22 -0.77
CA SER A 15 5.09 -4.68 -0.62
C SER A 15 5.41 -5.02 0.83
N ASN A 16 5.03 -6.21 1.29
CA ASN A 16 5.55 -6.74 2.55
C ASN A 16 6.67 -7.71 2.18
N GLY A 17 7.90 -7.42 2.60
CA GLY A 17 9.08 -8.23 2.26
C GLY A 17 9.23 -9.52 3.09
N VAL A 18 8.29 -9.80 3.99
CA VAL A 18 8.33 -11.00 4.85
C VAL A 18 7.80 -12.21 4.09
N VAL A 19 8.51 -13.33 4.17
CA VAL A 19 8.02 -14.64 3.71
C VAL A 19 6.99 -15.12 4.73
N LEU A 20 5.75 -15.28 4.28
CA LEU A 20 4.63 -15.73 5.10
C LEU A 20 4.12 -17.07 4.58
N GLU A 21 3.58 -17.86 5.49
CA GLU A 21 2.75 -19.00 5.12
C GLU A 21 1.52 -18.51 4.35
N LYS A 22 0.97 -19.38 3.50
CA LYS A 22 -0.14 -19.01 2.60
C LYS A 22 -1.35 -18.44 3.36
N VAL A 23 -1.68 -19.01 4.51
CA VAL A 23 -2.82 -18.59 5.34
C VAL A 23 -2.61 -17.17 5.86
N ASP A 24 -1.46 -16.93 6.49
CA ASP A 24 -1.11 -15.61 7.00
C ASP A 24 -1.14 -14.56 5.88
N CYS A 25 -0.57 -14.87 4.72
CA CYS A 25 -0.59 -13.98 3.56
C CYS A 25 -2.02 -13.56 3.15
N LEU A 26 -2.94 -14.52 3.11
CA LEU A 26 -4.35 -14.27 2.77
C LEU A 26 -5.07 -13.46 3.85
N GLU A 27 -4.79 -13.71 5.13
CA GLU A 27 -5.37 -12.94 6.23
C GLU A 27 -4.92 -11.49 6.20
N ARG A 28 -3.61 -11.25 6.02
CA ARG A 28 -3.06 -9.89 5.90
C ARG A 28 -3.65 -9.16 4.68
N GLN A 29 -3.79 -9.87 3.56
CA GLN A 29 -4.41 -9.32 2.36
C GLN A 29 -5.87 -8.95 2.62
N ALA A 30 -6.65 -9.83 3.25
CA ALA A 30 -8.05 -9.58 3.55
C ALA A 30 -8.25 -8.37 4.48
N ALA A 31 -7.40 -8.22 5.50
CA ALA A 31 -7.42 -7.07 6.40
C ALA A 31 -7.10 -5.76 5.67
N ALA A 32 -6.06 -5.74 4.83
CA ALA A 32 -5.73 -4.58 4.01
C ALA A 32 -6.87 -4.23 3.01
N ASP A 33 -7.44 -5.25 2.35
CA ASP A 33 -8.54 -5.07 1.40
C ASP A 33 -9.79 -4.47 2.06
N LYS A 34 -10.11 -4.88 3.29
CA LYS A 34 -11.25 -4.34 4.08
C LYS A 34 -11.11 -2.84 4.30
N ILE A 35 -9.89 -2.38 4.61
CA ILE A 35 -9.57 -0.96 4.82
C ILE A 35 -9.62 -0.18 3.51
N ILE A 36 -9.02 -0.72 2.44
CA ILE A 36 -8.93 -0.05 1.13
C ILE A 36 -10.31 0.10 0.48
N LYS A 37 -11.16 -0.93 0.51
CA LYS A 37 -12.48 -0.93 -0.17
C LYS A 37 -13.43 0.16 0.31
N LYS A 38 -13.25 0.66 1.53
CA LYS A 38 -14.09 1.70 2.14
C LYS A 38 -13.44 3.07 2.15
N ALA A 39 -12.18 3.16 1.72
CA ALA A 39 -11.37 4.37 1.82
C ALA A 39 -11.57 5.28 0.62
N GLU A 40 -11.64 6.58 0.87
CA GLU A 40 -11.36 7.60 -0.14
C GLU A 40 -9.87 7.93 -0.16
N LEU A 41 -9.26 7.96 1.02
CA LEU A 41 -7.84 8.18 1.24
C LEU A 41 -7.29 7.08 2.14
N VAL A 42 -6.16 6.52 1.73
CA VAL A 42 -5.37 5.60 2.54
C VAL A 42 -4.03 6.23 2.88
N THR A 43 -3.54 5.97 4.09
CA THR A 43 -2.17 6.29 4.49
C THR A 43 -1.46 5.00 4.83
N VAL A 44 -0.23 4.87 4.33
CA VAL A 44 0.60 3.70 4.55
C VAL A 44 1.86 4.12 5.27
N LYS A 45 2.15 3.43 6.38
CA LYS A 45 3.43 3.49 7.07
C LYS A 45 4.30 2.36 6.57
N GLY A 46 5.51 2.70 6.17
CA GLY A 46 6.47 1.76 5.62
C GLY A 46 7.90 2.19 5.83
N ARG A 47 8.85 1.27 5.57
CA ARG A 47 10.27 1.59 5.40
C ARG A 47 10.62 1.52 3.92
N GLY A 48 11.28 2.54 3.39
CA GLY A 48 11.66 2.56 1.99
C GLY A 48 11.97 3.97 1.52
N ASN A 49 11.87 4.20 0.22
CA ASN A 49 12.24 5.45 -0.44
C ASN A 49 11.01 6.28 -0.83
N ALA A 50 9.93 6.28 -0.03
CA ALA A 50 8.72 7.05 -0.32
C ALA A 50 8.96 8.56 -0.45
N GLU A 51 9.96 9.09 0.25
CA GLU A 51 10.31 10.51 0.23
C GLU A 51 11.39 10.85 -0.81
N ALA A 52 12.01 9.84 -1.44
CA ALA A 52 13.01 10.09 -2.48
C ALA A 52 12.37 10.82 -3.68
N PRO A 53 13.11 11.60 -4.48
CA PRO A 53 12.56 12.25 -5.67
C PRO A 53 11.84 11.25 -6.59
N VAL A 54 10.74 11.68 -7.21
CA VAL A 54 10.03 10.87 -8.21
C VAL A 54 10.95 10.66 -9.40
N VAL A 55 11.20 9.39 -9.75
CA VAL A 55 11.88 9.03 -11.00
C VAL A 55 10.82 8.59 -11.99
N ASN A 56 10.21 9.57 -12.66
CA ASN A 56 9.24 9.32 -13.72
C ASN A 56 9.99 8.79 -14.95
N GLY A 57 9.69 7.58 -15.42
CA GLY A 57 10.12 7.22 -16.79
C GLY A 57 10.18 5.75 -17.15
N GLU A 58 10.39 4.83 -16.21
CA GLU A 58 10.76 3.47 -16.61
C GLU A 58 9.60 2.46 -16.59
N PHE A 59 8.58 2.67 -15.75
CA PHE A 59 7.54 1.66 -15.50
C PHE A 59 6.13 2.22 -15.75
N LYS A 60 5.31 1.46 -16.48
CA LYS A 60 3.88 1.77 -16.71
C LYS A 60 3.03 0.68 -16.06
N HIS A 61 2.01 1.08 -15.32
CA HIS A 61 1.02 0.18 -14.74
C HIS A 61 -0.32 0.39 -15.44
N ASN A 62 -0.87 -0.69 -16.01
CA ASN A 62 -2.19 -0.68 -16.64
C ASN A 62 -3.21 -1.33 -15.70
N PHE A 63 -4.23 -0.55 -15.31
CA PHE A 63 -5.38 -1.01 -14.54
C PHE A 63 -6.60 -1.02 -15.45
N LYS A 64 -7.11 -2.22 -15.78
CA LYS A 64 -8.18 -2.44 -16.77
C LYS A 64 -9.37 -1.48 -16.67
N LYS A 65 -9.77 -1.07 -15.46
CA LYS A 65 -10.91 -0.18 -15.22
C LYS A 65 -10.54 1.28 -14.97
N HIS A 66 -9.27 1.58 -14.68
CA HIS A 66 -8.85 2.88 -14.17
C HIS A 66 -7.82 3.59 -15.06
N GLY A 67 -7.31 2.93 -16.10
CA GLY A 67 -6.38 3.52 -17.06
C GLY A 67 -4.92 3.13 -16.80
N THR A 68 -4.01 3.87 -17.42
CA THR A 68 -2.55 3.65 -17.32
C THR A 68 -1.92 4.78 -16.53
N TYR A 69 -1.08 4.43 -15.56
CA TYR A 69 -0.34 5.37 -14.72
C TYR A 69 1.15 5.06 -14.75
N LEU A 70 1.98 6.09 -14.57
CA LEU A 70 3.44 5.95 -14.50
C LEU A 70 3.84 5.51 -13.10
N GLY A 71 4.80 4.59 -13.00
CA GLY A 71 5.48 4.30 -11.75
C GLY A 71 6.42 5.45 -11.37
N ASN A 72 6.48 5.78 -10.08
CA ASN A 72 7.33 6.86 -9.58
C ASN A 72 8.72 6.41 -9.11
N GLY A 73 9.06 5.13 -9.30
CA GLY A 73 10.34 4.55 -8.85
C GLY A 73 10.47 4.40 -7.32
N ARG A 74 9.42 4.72 -6.57
CA ARG A 74 9.40 4.60 -5.12
C ARG A 74 8.78 3.28 -4.70
N SER A 75 9.23 2.80 -3.54
CA SER A 75 8.77 1.58 -2.92
C SER A 75 8.72 1.73 -1.41
N LEU A 76 7.74 1.06 -0.80
CA LEU A 76 7.62 0.95 0.64
C LEU A 76 7.49 -0.51 1.05
N ASN A 77 8.30 -0.92 2.02
CA ASN A 77 8.02 -2.11 2.80
C ASN A 77 6.91 -1.81 3.80
N PHE A 78 5.78 -2.49 3.65
CA PHE A 78 4.53 -2.32 4.37
C PHE A 78 4.64 -2.67 5.85
N LEU A 79 4.33 -1.70 6.72
CA LEU A 79 4.24 -1.93 8.16
C LEU A 79 2.81 -1.76 8.68
N ALA A 80 2.12 -0.70 8.25
CA ALA A 80 0.73 -0.45 8.63
C ALA A 80 -0.03 0.33 7.56
N ILE A 81 -1.36 0.22 7.56
CA ILE A 81 -2.27 1.00 6.73
C ILE A 81 -3.47 1.46 7.55
N TRP A 82 -3.92 2.67 7.29
CA TRP A 82 -5.18 3.17 7.81
C TRP A 82 -5.90 4.01 6.77
N ASN A 83 -7.20 4.21 6.96
CA ASN A 83 -8.01 5.05 6.09
C ASN A 83 -8.58 6.27 6.83
N ASN A 84 -9.19 7.17 6.05
CA ASN A 84 -9.90 8.35 6.57
C ASN A 84 -11.10 8.03 7.49
N ARG A 85 -11.47 6.75 7.65
CA ARG A 85 -12.53 6.28 8.57
C ARG A 85 -11.98 5.74 9.89
N LYS A 86 -10.68 5.90 10.15
CA LYS A 86 -9.97 5.39 11.34
C LYS A 86 -9.92 3.86 11.43
N GLU A 87 -10.20 3.13 10.33
CA GLU A 87 -9.91 1.70 10.25
C GLU A 87 -8.40 1.51 10.01
N CYS A 88 -7.81 0.51 10.65
CA CYS A 88 -6.37 0.37 10.76
C CYS A 88 -5.96 -1.12 10.76
N TYR A 89 -4.81 -1.42 10.18
CA TYR A 89 -4.17 -2.73 10.26
C TYR A 89 -2.64 -2.59 10.34
N SER A 90 -2.04 -3.28 11.31
CA SER A 90 -0.59 -3.39 11.49
C SER A 90 -0.11 -4.80 11.12
N ALA A 91 0.94 -4.90 10.30
CA ALA A 91 1.53 -6.18 9.92
C ALA A 91 2.23 -6.91 11.08
N PHE A 92 2.49 -6.22 12.20
CA PHE A 92 3.13 -6.79 13.39
C PHE A 92 2.17 -6.93 14.58
N ALA A 93 1.14 -6.09 14.67
CA ALA A 93 0.24 -6.02 15.82
C ALA A 93 -1.22 -6.42 15.50
N GLY A 94 -1.56 -6.66 14.23
CA GLY A 94 -2.92 -7.05 13.83
C GLY A 94 -3.91 -5.88 13.78
N GLU A 95 -5.20 -6.16 13.99
CA GLU A 95 -6.28 -5.16 14.07
C GLU A 95 -6.41 -4.52 15.47
N ASP A 96 -5.79 -5.11 16.50
CA ASP A 96 -6.04 -4.77 17.92
C ASP A 96 -5.21 -3.61 18.47
N ASP A 97 -4.22 -3.13 17.72
CA ASP A 97 -3.33 -2.06 18.16
C ASP A 97 -3.46 -0.86 17.23
N HIS A 98 -3.70 0.33 17.79
CA HIS A 98 -3.82 1.56 17.03
C HIS A 98 -2.57 1.73 16.15
N CYS A 99 -2.75 1.98 14.85
CA CYS A 99 -1.66 2.13 13.89
C CYS A 99 -0.75 3.37 14.14
N LEU A 100 -0.94 4.06 15.27
CA LEU A 100 -0.29 5.29 15.72
C LEU A 100 0.58 5.04 16.95
#